data_AF-A0A6B1EYL4-F1
#
_entry.id   AF-A0A6B1EYL4-F1
#
_cell.length_a   1.000
_cell.length_b   1.000
_cell.length_c   1.000
_cell.angle_alpha   90.00
_cell.angle_beta   90.00
_cell.angle_gamma   90.00
#
_symmetry.space_group_name_H-M   'P 1'
#
loop_
_entity.id
_entity.type
_entity.pdbx_description
1 polymer ?
#
loop_
_entity_poly.entity_id
_entity_poly.type
_entity_poly.pdbx_seq_one_letter_code
_entity_poly.pdbx_strand_id
1 'polypeptide(L)'
;MNTLQKILCFSPWLLLCVILLVAFWIRIQGVPNIPEGQFTGNDAYLYYWQAQIVSENGWLPARDMHRWLPFGRDLGQTLNAYSYAIAYMHKVITLIFRNVSLYQVALFAPVVCFLLGLGILCFFLYRNFGLLFSSIVGVLLATLPGIVERSAAGFSDRDSWCLMLGILAVTTYLTSLQTQRPRSRLLWTLASGFTVFLGGISWEGFGVFLSIILCVELWRFLTSEKEERLRLYLLWVCTFVPTLYLASPAYRSGEGFTTHLFAFVLMPPLVLLGIRALRHVLITKSSLVNTFRPHARNLSLGLTLASFALALGYVLMQFDTFVITT
;
A
#
# COMPACT_ATOMS: atom_id res chain seq x y z
N MET A 1 32.75 13.88 22.64
CA MET A 1 31.30 13.99 22.35
C MET A 1 30.58 14.28 23.66
N ASN A 2 30.14 15.52 23.89
CA ASN A 2 29.62 15.99 25.18
C ASN A 2 28.29 15.30 25.54
N THR A 3 28.02 15.14 26.83
CA THR A 3 26.83 14.51 27.41
C THR A 3 25.53 15.09 26.85
N LEU A 4 25.50 16.41 26.59
CA LEU A 4 24.37 17.11 25.95
C LEU A 4 24.09 16.62 24.52
N GLN A 5 25.13 16.31 23.75
CA GLN A 5 25.02 15.83 22.37
C GLN A 5 24.53 14.37 22.33
N LYS A 6 24.85 13.58 23.35
CA LYS A 6 24.29 12.22 23.54
C LYS A 6 22.82 12.26 23.92
N ILE A 7 22.41 13.16 24.83
CA ILE A 7 21.01 13.34 25.24
C ILE A 7 20.15 13.81 24.06
N LEU A 8 20.64 14.77 23.27
CA LEU A 8 19.96 15.24 22.06
C LEU A 8 19.85 14.14 20.97
N CYS A 9 20.80 13.20 20.92
CA CYS A 9 20.76 12.08 19.97
C CYS A 9 19.82 10.93 20.43
N PHE A 10 19.63 10.76 21.75
CA PHE A 10 18.74 9.74 22.33
C PHE A 10 17.27 10.18 22.37
N SER A 11 17.02 11.49 22.47
CA SER A 11 15.69 12.10 22.59
C SER A 11 14.69 11.71 21.49
N PRO A 12 15.04 11.64 20.19
CA PRO A 12 14.10 11.24 19.13
C PRO A 12 13.60 9.81 19.25
N TRP A 13 14.49 8.87 19.60
CA TRP A 13 14.15 7.46 19.75
C TRP A 13 13.29 7.24 20.99
N LEU A 14 13.61 7.90 22.09
CA LEU A 14 12.80 7.86 23.30
C LEU A 14 11.37 8.37 23.03
N LEU A 15 11.24 9.52 22.35
CA LEU A 15 9.94 10.10 22.04
C LEU A 15 9.13 9.21 21.09
N LEU A 16 9.77 8.63 20.07
CA LEU A 16 9.13 7.64 19.20
C LEU A 16 8.64 6.43 20.00
N CYS A 17 9.47 5.88 20.89
CA CYS A 17 9.08 4.78 21.76
C CYS A 17 7.87 5.16 22.63
N VAL A 18 7.85 6.35 23.22
CA VAL A 18 6.70 6.83 24.01
C VAL A 18 5.44 6.93 23.15
N ILE A 19 5.52 7.49 21.95
CA ILE A 19 4.37 7.58 21.03
C ILE A 19 3.85 6.19 20.68
N LEU A 20 4.73 5.25 20.36
CA LEU A 20 4.35 3.87 20.02
C LEU A 20 3.75 3.13 21.23
N LEU A 21 4.29 3.34 22.44
CA LEU A 21 3.74 2.76 23.67
C LEU A 21 2.36 3.32 23.99
N VAL A 22 2.14 4.62 23.83
CA VAL A 22 0.82 5.24 23.99
C VAL A 22 -0.15 4.71 22.94
N ALA A 23 0.27 4.63 21.67
CA ALA A 23 -0.53 4.08 20.60
C ALA A 23 -0.93 2.62 20.85
N PHE A 24 0.00 1.81 21.35
CA PHE A 24 -0.23 0.41 21.75
C PHE A 24 -1.22 0.36 22.90
N TRP A 25 -0.97 1.11 23.98
CA TRP A 25 -1.80 1.15 25.17
C TRP A 25 -3.26 1.45 24.84
N ILE A 26 -3.52 2.51 24.06
CA ILE A 26 -4.87 2.90 23.64
C ILE A 26 -5.59 1.75 22.92
N ARG A 27 -4.88 1.01 22.04
CA ARG A 27 -5.47 -0.02 21.18
C ARG A 27 -5.75 -1.35 21.87
N ILE A 28 -5.16 -1.58 23.04
CA ILE A 28 -5.36 -2.82 23.81
C ILE A 28 -6.34 -2.66 24.97
N GLN A 29 -6.80 -1.44 25.29
CA GLN A 29 -7.67 -1.21 26.46
C GLN A 29 -8.97 -2.03 26.43
N GLY A 30 -9.49 -2.31 25.22
CA GLY A 30 -10.72 -3.08 25.05
C GLY A 30 -10.55 -4.60 25.19
N VAL A 31 -9.32 -5.13 25.14
CA VAL A 31 -9.07 -6.58 25.10
C VAL A 31 -9.71 -7.35 26.27
N PRO A 32 -9.64 -6.90 27.53
CA PRO A 32 -10.26 -7.61 28.65
C PRO A 32 -11.79 -7.78 28.53
N ASN A 33 -12.44 -6.95 27.71
CA ASN A 33 -13.89 -6.99 27.49
C ASN A 33 -14.29 -7.85 26.28
N ILE A 34 -13.32 -8.39 25.53
CA ILE A 34 -13.57 -9.24 24.38
C ILE A 34 -13.58 -10.70 24.87
N PRO A 35 -14.71 -11.43 24.77
CA PRO A 35 -14.74 -12.84 25.12
C PRO A 35 -13.79 -13.66 24.25
N GLU A 36 -13.22 -14.73 24.80
CA GLU A 36 -12.29 -15.59 24.07
C GLU A 36 -12.94 -16.16 22.80
N GLY A 37 -12.18 -16.13 21.69
CA GLY A 37 -12.66 -16.59 20.38
C GLY A 37 -13.59 -15.61 19.67
N GLN A 38 -13.86 -14.42 20.23
CA GLN A 38 -14.68 -13.39 19.61
C GLN A 38 -13.82 -12.24 19.04
N PHE A 39 -14.37 -11.56 18.05
CA PHE A 39 -13.86 -10.33 17.45
C PHE A 39 -14.90 -9.22 17.54
N THR A 40 -14.45 -7.97 17.46
CA THR A 40 -15.34 -6.80 17.49
C THR A 40 -15.90 -6.44 16.12
N GLY A 41 -15.25 -6.89 15.03
CA GLY A 41 -15.69 -6.68 13.65
C GLY A 41 -16.14 -7.98 12.97
N ASN A 42 -17.11 -7.89 12.07
CA ASN A 42 -17.62 -9.06 11.33
C ASN A 42 -16.59 -9.63 10.36
N ASP A 43 -15.86 -8.77 9.65
CA ASP A 43 -14.87 -9.20 8.66
C ASP A 43 -13.69 -9.94 9.29
N ALA A 44 -13.39 -9.68 10.57
CA ALA A 44 -12.37 -10.40 11.32
C ALA A 44 -12.64 -11.92 11.37
N TYR A 45 -13.90 -12.32 11.55
CA TYR A 45 -14.27 -13.74 11.56
C TYR A 45 -13.97 -14.41 10.22
N LEU A 46 -14.22 -13.70 9.12
CA LEU A 46 -13.91 -14.19 7.77
C LEU A 46 -12.40 -14.40 7.59
N TYR A 47 -11.59 -13.38 7.89
CA TYR A 47 -10.14 -13.50 7.72
C TYR A 47 -9.52 -14.51 8.67
N TYR A 48 -10.03 -14.61 9.90
CA TYR A 48 -9.61 -15.63 10.86
C TYR A 48 -9.93 -17.04 10.35
N TRP A 49 -11.15 -17.27 9.88
CA TRP A 49 -11.56 -18.56 9.32
C TRP A 49 -10.75 -18.94 8.08
N GLN A 50 -10.54 -18.00 7.15
CA GLN A 50 -9.65 -18.22 6.01
C GLN A 50 -8.21 -18.51 6.45
N ALA A 51 -7.70 -17.83 7.47
CA ALA A 51 -6.37 -18.09 8.02
C ALA A 51 -6.28 -19.48 8.66
N GLN A 52 -7.34 -20.00 9.28
CA GLN A 52 -7.40 -21.39 9.77
C GLN A 52 -7.23 -22.37 8.61
N ILE A 53 -8.00 -22.21 7.53
CA ILE A 53 -7.90 -23.04 6.33
C ILE A 53 -6.48 -23.00 5.73
N VAL A 54 -5.87 -21.81 5.63
CA VAL A 54 -4.49 -21.67 5.14
C VAL A 54 -3.48 -22.29 6.09
N SER A 55 -3.71 -22.20 7.40
CA SER A 55 -2.82 -22.81 8.40
C SER A 55 -2.78 -24.32 8.23
N GLU A 56 -3.96 -24.94 8.09
CA GLU A 56 -4.17 -26.39 7.97
C GLU A 56 -3.75 -26.94 6.60
N ASN A 57 -4.22 -26.32 5.51
CA ASN A 57 -4.07 -26.86 4.15
C ASN A 57 -2.94 -26.18 3.36
N GLY A 58 -2.47 -25.01 3.79
CA GLY A 58 -1.48 -24.21 3.06
C GLY A 58 -2.06 -23.28 1.98
N TRP A 59 -3.30 -23.51 1.55
CA TRP A 59 -3.99 -22.69 0.55
C TRP A 59 -5.50 -22.61 0.82
N LEU A 60 -6.14 -21.58 0.25
CA LEU A 60 -7.60 -21.45 0.22
C LEU A 60 -8.19 -22.28 -0.93
N PRO A 61 -9.38 -22.87 -0.77
CA PRO A 61 -10.09 -23.48 -1.89
C PRO A 61 -10.40 -22.44 -2.97
N ALA A 62 -10.54 -22.87 -4.22
CA ALA A 62 -10.90 -21.94 -5.30
C ALA A 62 -12.26 -21.26 -5.05
N ARG A 63 -13.17 -21.97 -4.39
CA ARG A 63 -14.51 -21.49 -4.08
C ARG A 63 -14.90 -21.87 -2.66
N ASP A 64 -15.46 -20.90 -1.96
CA ASP A 64 -15.94 -21.02 -0.60
C ASP A 64 -17.44 -21.34 -0.61
N MET A 65 -17.78 -22.59 -0.28
CA MET A 65 -19.16 -23.07 -0.24
C MET A 65 -19.91 -22.75 1.07
N HIS A 66 -19.26 -22.09 2.04
CA HIS A 66 -19.90 -21.72 3.31
C HIS A 66 -20.62 -20.36 3.22
N ARG A 67 -20.44 -19.66 2.11
CA ARG A 67 -21.05 -18.36 1.82
C ARG A 67 -21.74 -18.43 0.46
N TRP A 68 -22.84 -17.68 0.30
CA TRP A 68 -23.54 -17.52 -0.98
C TRP A 68 -24.09 -18.85 -1.54
N LEU A 69 -24.78 -19.60 -0.68
CA LEU A 69 -25.41 -20.87 -1.04
C LEU A 69 -26.50 -20.67 -2.12
N PRO A 70 -26.64 -21.62 -3.07
CA PRO A 70 -25.89 -22.87 -3.20
C PRO A 70 -24.59 -22.75 -4.02
N PHE A 71 -24.29 -21.57 -4.55
CA PHE A 71 -23.25 -21.40 -5.57
C PHE A 71 -21.83 -21.21 -5.01
N GLY A 72 -21.69 -20.76 -3.76
CA GLY A 72 -20.39 -20.46 -3.18
C GLY A 72 -19.83 -19.10 -3.60
N ARG A 73 -18.81 -18.61 -2.89
CA ARG A 73 -18.03 -17.42 -3.24
C ARG A 73 -16.73 -17.81 -3.92
N ASP A 74 -16.50 -17.35 -5.16
CA ASP A 74 -15.20 -17.51 -5.83
C ASP A 74 -14.13 -16.70 -5.07
N LEU A 75 -13.10 -17.39 -4.56
CA LEU A 75 -12.01 -16.77 -3.80
C LEU A 75 -10.88 -16.23 -4.70
N GLY A 76 -10.81 -16.64 -5.96
CA GLY A 76 -9.89 -16.07 -6.95
C GLY A 76 -10.23 -14.62 -7.30
N GLN A 77 -11.50 -14.24 -7.13
CA GLN A 77 -12.00 -12.87 -7.30
C GLN A 77 -11.88 -12.00 -6.04
N THR A 78 -11.31 -12.54 -4.96
CA THR A 78 -11.10 -11.83 -3.69
C THR A 78 -9.63 -11.68 -3.37
N LEU A 79 -9.25 -10.52 -2.86
CA LEU A 79 -7.86 -10.17 -2.55
C LEU A 79 -7.47 -10.66 -1.14
N ASN A 80 -7.18 -11.95 -1.02
CA ASN A 80 -7.08 -12.67 0.27
C ASN A 80 -5.70 -12.64 0.93
N ALA A 81 -4.76 -11.80 0.49
CA ALA A 81 -3.38 -11.86 1.00
C ALA A 81 -3.26 -11.64 2.51
N TYR A 82 -4.20 -10.89 3.12
CA TYR A 82 -4.24 -10.68 4.56
C TYR A 82 -4.43 -11.98 5.36
N SER A 83 -5.33 -12.88 4.92
CA SER A 83 -5.56 -14.18 5.58
C SER A 83 -4.31 -15.07 5.54
N TYR A 84 -3.61 -15.06 4.40
CA TYR A 84 -2.31 -15.74 4.27
C TYR A 84 -1.26 -15.13 5.21
N ALA A 85 -1.21 -13.79 5.30
CA ALA A 85 -0.29 -13.11 6.21
C ALA A 85 -0.54 -13.52 7.67
N ILE A 86 -1.80 -13.57 8.13
CA ILE A 86 -2.14 -14.02 9.50
C ILE A 86 -1.65 -15.46 9.72
N ALA A 87 -1.97 -16.38 8.81
CA ALA A 87 -1.61 -17.80 8.95
C ALA A 87 -0.09 -18.00 9.00
N TYR A 88 0.66 -17.37 8.10
CA TYR A 88 2.13 -17.49 8.10
C TYR A 88 2.79 -16.73 9.25
N MET A 89 2.24 -15.58 9.68
CA MET A 89 2.71 -14.91 10.89
C MET A 89 2.57 -15.82 12.12
N HIS A 90 1.45 -16.53 12.25
CA HIS A 90 1.27 -17.50 13.33
C HIS A 90 2.30 -18.63 13.28
N LYS A 91 2.58 -19.18 12.10
CA LYS A 91 3.65 -20.18 11.90
C LYS A 91 5.02 -19.65 12.33
N VAL A 92 5.35 -18.40 12.00
CA VAL A 92 6.64 -17.79 12.39
C VAL A 92 6.69 -17.50 13.90
N ILE A 93 5.63 -16.93 14.47
CA ILE A 93 5.57 -16.56 15.89
C ILE A 93 5.68 -17.81 16.77
N THR A 94 5.02 -18.91 16.39
CA THR A 94 5.06 -20.17 17.17
C THR A 94 6.42 -20.86 17.19
N LEU A 95 7.34 -20.52 16.27
CA LEU A 95 8.74 -20.96 16.35
C LEU A 95 9.44 -20.41 17.60
N ILE A 96 9.06 -19.20 18.03
CA ILE A 96 9.65 -18.49 19.17
C ILE A 96 8.77 -18.64 20.42
N PHE A 97 7.45 -18.51 20.24
CA PHE A 97 6.44 -18.52 21.31
C PHE A 97 5.44 -19.64 21.07
N ARG A 98 5.75 -20.85 21.56
CA ARG A 98 4.96 -22.07 21.31
C ARG A 98 3.50 -22.01 21.77
N ASN A 99 3.17 -21.15 22.73
CA ASN A 99 1.84 -21.07 23.33
C ASN A 99 0.92 -20.03 22.68
N VAL A 100 1.33 -19.41 21.57
CA VAL A 100 0.51 -18.39 20.89
C VAL A 100 -0.49 -19.07 19.96
N SER A 101 -1.78 -18.79 20.14
CA SER A 101 -2.84 -19.30 19.26
C SER A 101 -2.99 -18.44 18.00
N LEU A 102 -3.53 -19.02 16.93
CA LEU A 102 -3.85 -18.28 15.70
C LEU A 102 -4.83 -17.13 15.99
N TYR A 103 -5.78 -17.36 16.92
CA TYR A 103 -6.73 -16.35 17.36
C TYR A 103 -6.01 -15.14 17.97
N GLN A 104 -5.03 -15.36 18.84
CA GLN A 104 -4.25 -14.26 19.43
C GLN A 104 -3.48 -13.47 18.36
N VAL A 105 -2.92 -14.15 17.35
CA VAL A 105 -2.25 -13.46 16.24
C VAL A 105 -3.23 -12.58 15.46
N ALA A 106 -4.40 -13.09 15.12
CA ALA A 106 -5.44 -12.29 14.46
C ALA A 106 -5.91 -11.13 15.35
N LEU A 107 -6.20 -11.39 16.62
CA LEU A 107 -6.68 -10.40 17.60
C LEU A 107 -5.77 -9.17 17.68
N PHE A 108 -4.44 -9.38 17.70
CA PHE A 108 -3.44 -8.31 17.81
C PHE A 108 -2.85 -7.83 16.48
N ALA A 109 -3.13 -8.51 15.36
CA ALA A 109 -2.69 -8.11 14.02
C ALA A 109 -2.92 -6.63 13.67
N PRO A 110 -4.11 -6.03 13.91
CA PRO A 110 -4.34 -4.62 13.58
C PRO A 110 -3.43 -3.67 14.38
N VAL A 111 -3.21 -3.97 15.66
CA VAL A 111 -2.34 -3.17 16.55
C VAL A 111 -0.89 -3.23 16.05
N VAL A 112 -0.39 -4.43 15.75
CA VAL A 112 0.99 -4.62 15.28
C VAL A 112 1.20 -3.90 13.94
N CYS A 113 0.29 -4.08 12.98
CA CYS A 113 0.39 -3.43 11.68
C CYS A 113 0.37 -1.90 11.81
N PHE A 114 -0.54 -1.37 12.64
CA PHE A 114 -0.61 0.06 12.88
C PHE A 114 0.67 0.62 13.50
N LEU A 115 1.23 -0.03 14.52
CA LEU A 115 2.45 0.42 15.18
C LEU A 115 3.66 0.40 14.25
N LEU A 116 3.79 -0.65 13.43
CA LEU A 116 4.84 -0.72 12.41
C LEU A 116 4.68 0.42 11.39
N GLY A 117 3.48 0.61 10.86
CA GLY A 117 3.18 1.70 9.92
C GLY A 117 3.46 3.07 10.52
N LEU A 118 2.98 3.35 11.74
CA LEU A 118 3.19 4.60 12.45
C LEU A 118 4.69 4.85 12.72
N GLY A 119 5.41 3.82 13.15
CA GLY A 119 6.85 3.90 13.42
C GLY A 119 7.65 4.25 12.17
N ILE A 120 7.36 3.58 11.04
CA ILE A 120 7.99 3.85 9.74
C ILE A 120 7.67 5.27 9.27
N LEU A 121 6.41 5.69 9.38
CA LEU A 121 5.99 7.04 9.01
C LEU A 121 6.72 8.09 9.85
N CYS A 122 6.73 7.94 11.17
CA CYS A 122 7.42 8.87 12.07
C CYS A 122 8.92 8.91 11.77
N PHE A 123 9.57 7.76 11.56
CA PHE A 123 10.98 7.74 11.19
C PHE A 123 11.24 8.48 9.87
N PHE A 124 10.39 8.27 8.86
CA PHE A 124 10.48 8.99 7.59
C PHE A 124 10.29 10.50 7.77
N LEU A 125 9.27 10.93 8.52
CA LEU A 125 8.98 12.35 8.76
C LEU A 125 10.07 13.02 9.58
N TYR A 126 10.61 12.34 10.60
CA TYR A 126 11.73 12.83 11.40
C TYR A 126 12.94 13.15 10.53
N ARG A 127 13.28 12.25 9.60
CA ARG A 127 14.42 12.43 8.70
C ARG A 127 14.28 13.60 7.74
N ASN A 128 13.05 13.97 7.37
CA ASN A 128 12.77 14.96 6.34
C ASN A 128 12.35 16.33 6.90
N PHE A 129 11.63 16.34 8.03
CA PHE A 129 10.99 17.53 8.59
C PHE A 129 11.37 17.78 10.06
N GLY A 130 12.19 16.91 10.65
CA GLY A 130 12.67 17.05 12.02
C GLY A 130 11.72 16.50 13.09
N LEU A 131 12.19 16.57 14.35
CA LEU A 131 11.56 15.92 15.49
C LEU A 131 10.17 16.47 15.80
N LEU A 132 10.01 17.79 15.82
CA LEU A 132 8.76 18.43 16.19
C LEU A 132 7.61 18.01 15.27
N PHE A 133 7.82 18.12 13.95
CA PHE A 133 6.81 17.76 12.96
C PHE A 133 6.43 16.28 13.05
N SER A 134 7.43 15.40 13.10
CA SER A 134 7.19 13.96 13.25
C SER A 134 6.43 13.61 14.52
N SER A 135 6.71 14.29 15.63
CA SER A 135 6.10 13.98 16.93
C SER A 135 4.65 14.45 16.99
N ILE A 136 4.37 15.64 16.44
CA ILE A 136 3.00 16.16 16.33
C ILE A 136 2.14 15.21 15.49
N VAL A 137 2.63 14.84 14.29
CA VAL A 137 1.90 13.88 13.42
C VAL A 137 1.76 12.52 14.11
N GLY A 138 2.81 12.04 14.77
CA GLY A 138 2.81 10.76 15.49
C GLY A 138 1.76 10.72 16.60
N VAL A 139 1.67 11.76 17.43
CA VAL A 139 0.67 11.88 18.50
C VAL A 139 -0.74 11.97 17.91
N LEU A 140 -0.95 12.84 16.91
CA LEU A 140 -2.26 13.01 16.29
C LEU A 140 -2.79 11.69 15.72
N LEU A 141 -1.97 10.94 14.98
CA LEU A 141 -2.37 9.65 14.42
C LEU A 141 -2.54 8.56 15.48
N ALA A 142 -1.73 8.60 16.55
CA ALA A 142 -1.84 7.65 17.65
C ALA A 142 -3.19 7.77 18.38
N THR A 143 -3.73 8.99 18.49
CA THR A 143 -4.94 9.31 19.27
C THR A 143 -6.18 9.59 18.42
N LEU A 144 -6.10 9.67 17.09
CA LEU A 144 -7.24 10.00 16.24
C LEU A 144 -8.33 8.91 16.32
N PRO A 145 -9.56 9.21 16.77
CA PRO A 145 -10.59 8.18 17.05
C PRO A 145 -10.89 7.27 15.86
N GLY A 146 -11.06 7.83 14.65
CA GLY A 146 -11.36 7.02 13.45
C GLY A 146 -10.23 6.06 13.05
N ILE A 147 -8.98 6.35 13.42
CA ILE A 147 -7.86 5.42 13.23
C ILE A 147 -7.87 4.39 14.37
N VAL A 148 -8.09 4.82 15.61
CA VAL A 148 -8.09 3.93 16.78
C VAL A 148 -9.12 2.82 16.60
N GLU A 149 -10.35 3.15 16.19
CA GLU A 149 -11.43 2.17 15.99
C GLU A 149 -11.03 1.03 15.03
N ARG A 150 -10.45 1.37 13.87
CA ARG A 150 -10.06 0.40 12.83
C ARG A 150 -8.66 -0.22 13.05
N SER A 151 -7.99 0.12 14.15
CA SER A 151 -6.67 -0.43 14.51
C SER A 151 -6.58 -0.98 15.93
N ALA A 152 -7.70 -1.01 16.66
CA ALA A 152 -7.79 -1.62 17.98
C ALA A 152 -7.70 -3.15 17.89
N ALA A 153 -7.21 -3.77 18.97
CA ALA A 153 -7.23 -5.22 19.10
C ALA A 153 -8.67 -5.74 19.03
N GLY A 154 -8.87 -6.86 18.33
CA GLY A 154 -10.20 -7.43 18.10
C GLY A 154 -10.90 -6.96 16.83
N PHE A 155 -10.54 -5.80 16.25
CA PHE A 155 -11.16 -5.35 15.00
C PHE A 155 -10.73 -6.20 13.81
N SER A 156 -9.46 -6.65 13.81
CA SER A 156 -8.80 -7.61 12.90
C SER A 156 -9.25 -7.67 11.43
N ASP A 157 -9.68 -6.54 10.87
CA ASP A 157 -9.84 -6.34 9.44
C ASP A 157 -8.47 -6.05 8.78
N ARG A 158 -8.41 -6.07 7.46
CA ARG A 158 -7.22 -5.78 6.65
C ARG A 158 -6.81 -4.30 6.63
N ASP A 159 -7.55 -3.39 7.27
CA ASP A 159 -7.32 -1.95 7.16
C ASP A 159 -5.95 -1.52 7.67
N SER A 160 -5.59 -1.94 8.89
CA SER A 160 -4.29 -1.59 9.49
C SER A 160 -3.13 -2.22 8.71
N TRP A 161 -3.34 -3.41 8.16
CA TRP A 161 -2.41 -4.06 7.24
C TRP A 161 -2.22 -3.23 5.95
N CYS A 162 -3.32 -2.82 5.32
CA CYS A 162 -3.28 -2.03 4.08
C CYS A 162 -2.70 -0.63 4.32
N LEU A 163 -2.98 -0.01 5.47
CA LEU A 163 -2.38 1.27 5.87
C LEU A 163 -0.86 1.14 6.06
N MET A 164 -0.41 0.08 6.75
CA MET A 164 1.02 -0.21 6.91
C MET A 164 1.71 -0.38 5.55
N LEU A 165 1.13 -1.19 4.66
CA LEU A 165 1.65 -1.39 3.31
C LEU A 165 1.62 -0.11 2.48
N GLY A 166 0.57 0.72 2.60
CA GLY A 166 0.47 2.00 1.92
C GLY A 166 1.57 2.98 2.36
N ILE A 167 1.79 3.09 3.67
CA ILE A 167 2.88 3.89 4.25
C ILE A 167 4.23 3.38 3.74
N LEU A 168 4.47 2.07 3.81
CA LEU A 168 5.71 1.46 3.30
C LEU A 168 5.91 1.76 1.81
N ALA A 169 4.88 1.57 0.97
CA ALA A 169 4.96 1.80 -0.46
C ALA A 169 5.35 3.25 -0.79
N VAL A 170 4.66 4.22 -0.18
CA VAL A 170 4.90 5.65 -0.40
C VAL A 170 6.25 6.09 0.16
N THR A 171 6.54 5.79 1.43
CA THR A 171 7.77 6.26 2.09
C THR A 171 9.02 5.66 1.47
N THR A 172 9.02 4.38 1.10
CA THR A 172 10.15 3.75 0.41
C THR A 172 10.32 4.30 -1.01
N TYR A 173 9.21 4.62 -1.71
CA TYR A 173 9.28 5.28 -3.01
C TYR A 173 9.96 6.64 -2.92
N LEU A 174 9.49 7.51 -2.02
CA LEU A 174 10.04 8.84 -1.80
C LEU A 174 11.50 8.77 -1.35
N THR A 175 11.84 7.81 -0.48
CA THR A 175 13.23 7.54 -0.07
C THR A 175 14.10 7.15 -1.25
N SER A 176 13.58 6.37 -2.22
CA SER A 176 14.30 6.03 -3.45
C SER A 176 14.65 7.29 -4.26
N LEU A 177 13.76 8.27 -4.32
CA LEU A 177 13.99 9.51 -5.07
C LEU A 177 15.11 10.35 -4.45
N GLN A 178 15.18 10.39 -3.12
CA GLN A 178 16.18 11.13 -2.33
C GLN A 178 17.55 10.44 -2.25
N THR A 179 17.58 9.12 -2.43
CA THR A 179 18.81 8.33 -2.28
C THR A 179 19.78 8.59 -3.42
N GLN A 180 21.03 8.97 -3.11
CA GLN A 180 22.06 9.23 -4.13
C GLN A 180 22.77 7.96 -4.62
N ARG A 181 23.02 6.99 -3.73
CA ARG A 181 23.74 5.75 -4.08
C ARG A 181 22.87 4.86 -4.98
N PRO A 182 23.34 4.47 -6.18
CA PRO A 182 22.51 3.77 -7.17
C PRO A 182 22.01 2.42 -6.68
N ARG A 183 22.84 1.62 -6.00
CA ARG A 183 22.43 0.31 -5.44
C ARG A 183 21.35 0.45 -4.38
N SER A 184 21.49 1.39 -3.45
CA SER A 184 20.48 1.62 -2.42
C SER A 184 19.19 2.18 -3.01
N ARG A 185 19.29 3.07 -4.01
CA ARG A 185 18.12 3.57 -4.76
C ARG A 185 17.35 2.42 -5.41
N LEU A 186 18.06 1.52 -6.09
CA LEU A 186 17.48 0.33 -6.71
C LEU A 186 16.73 -0.52 -5.68
N LEU A 187 17.34 -0.79 -4.52
CA LEU A 187 16.71 -1.55 -3.44
C LEU A 187 15.43 -0.87 -2.94
N TRP A 188 15.44 0.44 -2.72
CA TRP A 188 14.24 1.18 -2.31
C TRP A 188 13.14 1.19 -3.36
N THR A 189 13.51 1.31 -4.65
CA THR A 189 12.56 1.21 -5.77
C THR A 189 11.91 -0.17 -5.82
N LEU A 190 12.71 -1.24 -5.70
CA LEU A 190 12.19 -2.62 -5.68
C LEU A 190 11.33 -2.88 -4.44
N ALA A 191 11.75 -2.41 -3.26
CA ALA A 191 10.99 -2.55 -2.02
C ALA A 191 9.62 -1.84 -2.10
N SER A 192 9.58 -0.62 -2.64
CA SER A 192 8.33 0.10 -2.87
C SER A 192 7.40 -0.66 -3.79
N GLY A 193 7.90 -1.08 -4.95
CA GLY A 193 7.09 -1.79 -5.93
C GLY A 193 6.59 -3.16 -5.45
N PHE A 194 7.43 -3.91 -4.72
CA PHE A 194 7.01 -5.14 -4.06
C PHE A 194 5.93 -4.90 -2.99
N THR A 195 6.02 -3.79 -2.25
CA THR A 195 4.99 -3.41 -1.28
C THR A 195 3.68 -3.04 -1.98
N VAL A 196 3.74 -2.37 -3.14
CA VAL A 196 2.55 -2.11 -3.98
C VAL A 196 1.92 -3.42 -4.45
N PHE A 197 2.72 -4.40 -4.86
CA PHE A 197 2.23 -5.73 -5.19
C PHE A 197 1.50 -6.36 -3.99
N LEU A 198 2.11 -6.40 -2.80
CA LEU A 198 1.48 -6.94 -1.60
C LEU A 198 0.17 -6.22 -1.26
N GLY A 199 0.14 -4.89 -1.38
CA GLY A 199 -1.06 -4.09 -1.15
C GLY A 199 -2.16 -4.38 -2.17
N GLY A 200 -1.81 -4.47 -3.45
CA GLY A 200 -2.73 -4.77 -4.54
C GLY A 200 -3.36 -6.16 -4.45
N ILE A 201 -2.65 -7.17 -3.92
CA ILE A 201 -3.26 -8.48 -3.63
C ILE A 201 -4.00 -8.54 -2.28
N SER A 202 -4.00 -7.45 -1.51
CA SER A 202 -4.65 -7.37 -0.20
C SER A 202 -5.95 -6.56 -0.23
N TRP A 203 -6.05 -5.51 -1.03
CA TRP A 203 -7.21 -4.61 -1.04
C TRP A 203 -7.46 -3.92 -2.38
N GLU A 204 -8.73 -3.87 -2.75
CA GLU A 204 -9.20 -3.30 -4.01
C GLU A 204 -8.97 -1.78 -4.04
N GLY A 205 -9.09 -1.12 -2.89
CA GLY A 205 -8.85 0.31 -2.71
C GLY A 205 -7.37 0.70 -2.59
N PHE A 206 -6.43 -0.23 -2.69
CA PHE A 206 -5.00 0.07 -2.53
C PHE A 206 -4.48 1.07 -3.59
N GLY A 207 -5.21 1.23 -4.70
CA GLY A 207 -4.99 2.26 -5.72
C GLY A 207 -4.91 3.70 -5.19
N VAL A 208 -5.46 3.99 -4.01
CA VAL A 208 -5.34 5.32 -3.38
C VAL A 208 -3.88 5.64 -3.01
N PHE A 209 -3.16 4.69 -2.41
CA PHE A 209 -1.74 4.90 -2.07
C PHE A 209 -0.87 4.97 -3.33
N LEU A 210 -1.22 4.19 -4.35
CA LEU A 210 -0.59 4.25 -5.66
C LEU A 210 -0.78 5.63 -6.30
N SER A 211 -1.98 6.20 -6.21
CA SER A 211 -2.30 7.53 -6.73
C SER A 211 -1.41 8.62 -6.12
N ILE A 212 -1.04 8.54 -4.84
CA ILE A 212 -0.09 9.48 -4.22
C ILE A 212 1.26 9.44 -4.94
N ILE A 213 1.79 8.25 -5.23
CA ILE A 213 3.05 8.08 -5.97
C ILE A 213 2.91 8.61 -7.40
N LEU A 214 1.78 8.33 -8.06
CA LEU A 214 1.51 8.82 -9.41
C LEU A 214 1.38 10.35 -9.46
N CYS A 215 0.78 10.99 -8.48
CA CYS A 215 0.75 12.45 -8.37
C CYS A 215 2.16 13.03 -8.28
N VAL A 216 3.05 12.41 -7.49
CA VAL A 216 4.47 12.82 -7.40
C VAL A 216 5.17 12.65 -8.76
N GLU A 217 4.98 11.53 -9.43
CA GLU A 217 5.60 11.30 -10.74
C GLU A 217 5.02 12.18 -11.84
N LEU A 218 3.72 12.47 -11.79
CA LEU A 218 3.07 13.39 -12.70
C LEU A 218 3.59 14.82 -12.49
N TRP A 219 3.71 15.27 -11.25
CA TRP A 219 4.33 16.56 -10.92
C TRP A 219 5.74 16.63 -11.49
N ARG A 220 6.59 15.63 -11.23
CA ARG A 220 7.95 15.55 -11.75
C ARG A 220 8.00 15.54 -13.28
N PHE A 221 7.06 14.85 -13.92
CA PHE A 221 6.91 14.83 -15.36
C PHE A 221 6.61 16.23 -15.90
N LEU A 222 5.64 16.93 -15.33
CA LEU A 222 5.22 18.26 -15.78
C LEU A 222 6.29 19.35 -15.55
N THR A 223 7.03 19.29 -14.45
CA THR A 223 7.99 20.35 -14.11
C THR A 223 9.39 20.17 -14.71
N SER A 224 9.79 18.93 -15.00
CA SER A 224 11.12 18.62 -15.50
C SER A 224 11.25 18.84 -17.00
N GLU A 225 12.32 19.52 -17.43
CA GLU A 225 12.67 19.70 -18.85
C GLU A 225 13.34 18.46 -19.45
N LYS A 226 13.92 17.60 -18.61
CA LYS A 226 14.60 16.38 -19.02
C LYS A 226 13.85 15.16 -18.51
N GLU A 227 13.88 14.08 -19.29
CA GLU A 227 13.44 12.78 -18.82
C GLU A 227 14.56 12.13 -18.00
N GLU A 228 14.48 12.27 -16.68
CA GLU A 228 15.41 11.60 -15.77
C GLU A 228 14.81 10.31 -15.22
N ARG A 229 15.66 9.29 -15.11
CA ARG A 229 15.39 8.07 -14.34
C ARG A 229 14.19 7.24 -14.82
N LEU A 230 13.81 7.35 -16.10
CA LEU A 230 12.76 6.52 -16.73
C LEU A 230 12.96 5.02 -16.49
N ARG A 231 14.21 4.53 -16.49
CA ARG A 231 14.54 3.11 -16.24
C ARG A 231 14.12 2.65 -14.84
N LEU A 232 14.24 3.51 -13.82
CA LEU A 232 13.83 3.17 -12.45
C LEU A 232 12.32 3.17 -12.33
N TYR A 233 11.64 4.11 -12.99
CA TYR A 233 10.18 4.12 -13.06
C TYR A 233 9.65 2.87 -13.79
N LEU A 234 10.23 2.51 -14.94
CA LEU A 234 9.94 1.26 -15.65
C LEU A 234 10.12 0.05 -14.74
N LEU A 235 11.26 -0.06 -14.05
CA LEU A 235 11.52 -1.16 -13.14
C LEU A 235 10.47 -1.23 -12.03
N TRP A 236 10.13 -0.09 -11.41
CA TRP A 236 9.09 -0.02 -10.40
C TRP A 236 7.75 -0.53 -10.93
N VAL A 237 7.31 -0.07 -12.11
CA VAL A 237 6.07 -0.57 -12.75
C VAL A 237 6.15 -2.09 -13.01
N CYS A 238 7.28 -2.60 -13.50
CA CYS A 238 7.47 -4.02 -13.77
C CYS A 238 7.45 -4.92 -12.53
N THR A 239 7.68 -4.38 -11.31
CA THR A 239 7.65 -5.20 -10.09
C THR A 239 6.23 -5.58 -9.66
N PHE A 240 5.23 -4.74 -9.94
CA PHE A 240 3.85 -4.98 -9.49
C PHE A 240 2.84 -5.16 -10.63
N VAL A 241 3.00 -4.52 -11.79
CA VAL A 241 1.96 -4.60 -12.83
C VAL A 241 1.83 -6.00 -13.43
N PRO A 242 2.91 -6.64 -13.94
CA PRO A 242 2.82 -8.00 -14.48
C PRO A 242 2.47 -9.01 -13.39
N THR A 243 3.04 -8.84 -12.19
CA THR A 243 2.84 -9.77 -11.08
C THR A 243 1.42 -9.72 -10.55
N LEU A 244 0.78 -8.55 -10.41
CA LEU A 244 -0.64 -8.43 -10.05
C LEU A 244 -1.56 -9.05 -11.10
N TYR A 245 -1.30 -8.74 -12.38
CA TYR A 245 -2.09 -9.28 -13.49
C TYR A 245 -2.05 -10.81 -13.54
N LEU A 246 -0.88 -11.41 -13.26
CA LEU A 246 -0.70 -12.86 -13.25
C LEU A 246 -1.19 -13.51 -11.95
N ALA A 247 -0.96 -12.88 -10.80
CA ALA A 247 -1.21 -13.48 -9.48
C ALA A 247 -2.70 -13.55 -9.12
N SER A 248 -3.53 -12.60 -9.57
CA SER A 248 -4.96 -12.58 -9.22
C SER A 248 -5.85 -12.44 -10.46
N PRO A 249 -6.81 -13.38 -10.65
CA PRO A 249 -7.87 -13.25 -11.65
C PRO A 249 -8.69 -11.95 -11.54
N ALA A 250 -8.77 -11.34 -10.37
CA ALA A 250 -9.49 -10.09 -10.13
C ALA A 250 -9.01 -8.93 -11.04
N TYR A 251 -7.75 -8.95 -11.48
CA TYR A 251 -7.19 -7.95 -12.42
C TYR A 251 -7.46 -8.26 -13.90
N ARG A 252 -8.11 -9.38 -14.22
CA ARG A 252 -8.38 -9.85 -15.59
C ARG A 252 -9.86 -9.98 -15.89
N SER A 253 -10.58 -10.55 -14.94
CA SER A 253 -12.00 -10.91 -15.07
C SER A 253 -12.72 -10.70 -13.75
N GLY A 254 -12.44 -9.57 -13.09
CA GLY A 254 -13.06 -9.20 -11.82
C GLY A 254 -14.58 -9.13 -11.89
N GLU A 255 -15.22 -9.34 -10.74
CA GLU A 255 -16.67 -9.28 -10.54
C GLU A 255 -17.03 -8.15 -9.57
N GLY A 256 -18.13 -7.44 -9.83
CA GLY A 256 -18.53 -6.28 -9.03
C GLY A 256 -17.47 -5.19 -9.09
N PHE A 257 -17.10 -4.61 -7.95
CA PHE A 257 -16.07 -3.56 -7.92
C PHE A 257 -14.72 -4.03 -8.49
N THR A 258 -14.38 -5.32 -8.40
CA THR A 258 -13.08 -5.80 -8.87
C THR A 258 -12.94 -5.76 -10.39
N THR A 259 -14.05 -5.67 -11.14
CA THR A 259 -14.06 -5.46 -12.59
C THR A 259 -13.23 -4.23 -13.01
N HIS A 260 -13.13 -3.23 -12.12
CA HIS A 260 -12.45 -1.97 -12.41
C HIS A 260 -10.98 -1.92 -11.95
N LEU A 261 -10.47 -2.97 -11.31
CA LEU A 261 -9.10 -2.97 -10.75
C LEU A 261 -8.02 -2.76 -11.80
N PHE A 262 -8.19 -3.37 -12.98
CA PHE A 262 -7.26 -3.18 -14.08
C PHE A 262 -7.17 -1.70 -14.49
N ALA A 263 -8.33 -1.05 -14.65
CA ALA A 263 -8.43 0.34 -15.08
C ALA A 263 -7.93 1.33 -14.01
N PHE A 264 -8.17 1.06 -12.72
CA PHE A 264 -7.82 1.99 -11.65
C PHE A 264 -6.47 1.75 -10.99
N VAL A 265 -5.92 0.53 -11.07
CA VAL A 265 -4.65 0.19 -10.41
C VAL A 265 -3.53 -0.03 -11.43
N LEU A 266 -3.78 -0.76 -12.52
CA LEU A 266 -2.72 -1.15 -13.46
C LEU A 266 -2.53 -0.16 -14.61
N MET A 267 -3.61 0.40 -15.13
CA MET A 267 -3.55 1.33 -16.26
C MET A 267 -2.87 2.68 -15.95
N PRO A 268 -3.13 3.37 -14.83
CA PRO A 268 -2.52 4.67 -14.55
C PRO A 268 -0.97 4.67 -14.56
N PRO A 269 -0.26 3.74 -13.90
CA PRO A 269 1.20 3.69 -13.96
C PRO A 269 1.73 3.37 -15.37
N LEU A 270 1.01 2.54 -16.15
CA LEU A 270 1.35 2.19 -17.53
C LEU A 270 1.17 3.38 -18.48
N VAL A 271 0.06 4.11 -18.37
CA VAL A 271 -0.19 5.32 -19.17
C VAL A 271 0.88 6.36 -18.87
N LEU A 272 1.19 6.60 -17.60
CA LEU A 272 2.26 7.53 -17.21
C LEU A 272 3.64 7.07 -17.75
N LEU A 273 3.93 5.76 -17.73
CA LEU A 273 5.14 5.21 -18.33
C LEU A 273 5.18 5.46 -19.85
N GLY A 274 4.06 5.24 -20.53
CA GLY A 274 3.89 5.43 -21.97
C GLY A 274 4.12 6.87 -22.39
N ILE A 275 3.46 7.84 -21.75
CA ILE A 275 3.65 9.27 -22.08
C ILE A 275 5.06 9.76 -21.77
N ARG A 276 5.71 9.24 -20.71
CA ARG A 276 7.12 9.54 -20.41
C ARG A 276 8.07 8.98 -21.45
N ALA A 277 7.86 7.73 -21.86
CA ALA A 277 8.64 7.10 -22.92
C ALA A 277 8.47 7.83 -24.26
N LEU A 278 7.23 8.20 -24.62
CA LEU A 278 6.93 8.98 -25.81
C LEU A 278 7.63 10.33 -25.79
N ARG A 279 7.52 11.08 -24.68
CA ARG A 279 8.25 12.34 -24.50
C ARG A 279 9.75 12.14 -24.68
N HIS A 280 10.32 11.12 -24.04
CA HIS A 280 11.74 10.82 -24.13
C HIS A 280 12.19 10.61 -25.58
N VAL A 281 11.44 9.81 -26.35
CA VAL A 281 11.74 9.54 -27.76
C VAL A 281 11.65 10.83 -28.60
N LEU A 282 10.59 11.63 -28.43
CA LEU A 282 10.39 12.87 -29.16
C LEU A 282 11.51 13.88 -28.92
N ILE A 283 12.00 14.02 -27.67
CA ILE A 283 13.02 15.03 -27.32
C ILE A 283 14.48 14.55 -27.48
N THR A 284 14.73 13.24 -27.68
CA THR A 284 16.11 12.70 -27.77
C THR A 284 16.43 11.93 -29.04
N LYS A 285 15.47 11.23 -29.65
CA LYS A 285 15.74 10.26 -30.73
C LYS A 285 15.04 10.56 -32.05
N SER A 286 14.06 11.46 -32.07
CA SER A 286 13.26 11.73 -33.26
C SER A 286 13.89 12.79 -34.18
N SER A 287 13.49 12.83 -35.45
CA SER A 287 13.79 13.95 -36.35
C SER A 287 13.18 15.28 -35.87
N LEU A 288 12.21 15.23 -34.96
CA LEU A 288 11.46 16.38 -34.41
C LEU A 288 12.10 16.96 -33.15
N VAL A 289 13.32 16.53 -32.78
CA VAL A 289 14.03 16.98 -31.57
C VAL A 289 14.16 18.50 -31.52
N ASN A 290 14.52 19.15 -32.63
CA ASN A 290 14.70 20.61 -32.67
C ASN A 290 13.38 21.37 -32.44
N THR A 291 12.25 20.77 -32.79
CA THR A 291 10.91 21.35 -32.61
C THR A 291 10.40 21.19 -31.18
N PHE A 292 10.53 19.98 -30.62
CA PHE A 292 9.92 19.64 -29.33
C PHE A 292 10.80 19.89 -28.12
N ARG A 293 12.14 19.84 -28.25
CA ARG A 293 13.05 20.08 -27.12
C ARG A 293 12.83 21.45 -26.46
N PRO A 294 12.68 22.58 -27.19
CA PRO A 294 12.40 23.88 -26.58
C PRO A 294 11.04 23.93 -25.86
N HIS A 295 10.10 23.06 -26.24
CA HIS A 295 8.72 23.03 -25.77
C HIS A 295 8.40 21.79 -24.93
N ALA A 296 9.40 21.17 -24.28
CA ALA A 296 9.24 19.90 -23.57
C ALA A 296 8.14 19.94 -22.48
N ARG A 297 7.96 21.08 -21.82
CA ARG A 297 6.88 21.28 -20.84
C ARG A 297 5.50 21.31 -21.49
N ASN A 298 5.32 22.06 -22.58
CA ASN A 298 4.07 22.12 -23.32
C ASN A 298 3.70 20.74 -23.89
N LEU A 299 4.69 19.99 -24.37
CA LEU A 299 4.51 18.59 -24.78
C LEU A 299 4.02 17.72 -23.62
N SER A 300 4.63 17.86 -22.43
CA SER A 300 4.23 17.10 -21.24
C SER A 300 2.80 17.42 -20.81
N LEU A 301 2.41 18.70 -20.83
CA LEU A 301 1.06 19.16 -20.56
C LEU A 301 0.06 18.60 -21.58
N GLY A 302 0.37 18.68 -22.88
CA GLY A 302 -0.48 18.15 -23.94
C GLY A 302 -0.71 16.65 -23.82
N LEU A 303 0.34 15.86 -23.58
CA LEU A 303 0.24 14.41 -23.36
C LEU A 303 -0.58 14.07 -22.11
N THR A 304 -0.42 14.87 -21.05
CA THR A 304 -1.17 14.70 -19.80
C THR A 304 -2.66 15.00 -20.01
N LEU A 305 -2.99 16.12 -20.65
CA LEU A 305 -4.38 16.51 -20.95
C LEU A 305 -5.07 15.49 -21.84
N ALA A 306 -4.39 15.00 -22.89
CA ALA A 306 -4.92 13.93 -23.73
C ALA A 306 -5.20 12.66 -22.91
N SER A 307 -4.29 12.29 -22.00
CA SER A 307 -4.47 11.12 -21.13
C SER A 307 -5.65 11.28 -20.18
N PHE A 308 -5.84 12.46 -19.59
CA PHE A 308 -7.01 12.77 -18.75
C PHE A 308 -8.32 12.78 -19.54
N ALA A 309 -8.33 13.33 -20.75
CA ALA A 309 -9.51 13.30 -21.62
C ALA A 309 -9.92 11.86 -21.97
N LEU A 310 -8.95 10.99 -22.27
CA LEU A 310 -9.20 9.57 -22.51
C LEU A 310 -9.71 8.85 -21.25
N ALA A 311 -9.14 9.14 -20.08
CA ALA A 311 -9.59 8.57 -18.81
C ALA A 311 -11.03 9.00 -18.47
N LEU A 312 -11.36 10.28 -18.68
CA LEU A 312 -12.72 10.78 -18.49
C LEU A 312 -13.69 10.14 -19.48
N GLY A 313 -13.29 10.02 -20.75
CA GLY A 313 -14.06 9.31 -21.77
C GLY A 313 -14.36 7.86 -21.36
N TYR A 314 -13.36 7.15 -20.83
CA TYR A 314 -13.53 5.79 -20.30
C TYR A 314 -14.54 5.76 -19.14
N VAL A 315 -14.41 6.66 -18.16
CA VAL A 315 -15.34 6.72 -17.01
C VAL A 315 -16.78 6.98 -17.48
N LEU A 316 -16.97 7.92 -18.42
CA LEU A 316 -18.28 8.21 -18.99
C LEU A 316 -18.85 7.00 -19.76
N MET A 317 -18.02 6.29 -20.52
CA MET A 317 -18.44 5.07 -21.23
C MET A 317 -18.76 3.89 -20.30
N GLN A 318 -18.22 3.88 -19.08
CA GLN A 318 -18.44 2.83 -18.08
C GLN A 318 -19.44 3.24 -17.00
N PHE A 319 -20.14 4.36 -17.17
CA PHE A 319 -21.04 4.90 -16.14
C PHE A 319 -22.08 3.88 -15.65
N ASP A 320 -22.79 3.23 -16.57
CA ASP A 320 -23.79 2.21 -16.23
C ASP A 320 -23.16 1.00 -15.53
N THR A 321 -21.95 0.61 -15.96
CA THR A 321 -21.20 -0.48 -15.34
C THR A 321 -20.85 -0.13 -13.90
N PHE A 322 -20.42 1.11 -13.61
CA PHE A 322 -20.20 1.55 -12.22
C PHE A 322 -21.46 1.45 -11.39
N VAL A 323 -22.59 1.97 -11.87
CA VAL A 323 -23.87 1.93 -11.15
C VAL A 323 -24.29 0.51 -10.76
N ILE A 324 -24.00 -0.48 -11.61
CA ILE A 324 -24.36 -1.89 -11.36
C ILE A 324 -23.35 -2.61 -10.44
N THR A 325 -22.11 -2.14 -10.38
CA THR A 325 -20.99 -2.85 -9.74
C THR A 325 -20.49 -2.25 -8.43
N THR A 326 -20.95 -1.05 -8.07
CA THR A 326 -20.70 -0.37 -6.79
C THR A 326 -21.92 -0.42 -5.89
#